data_AF-A0A9D2IWJ9-F1
#
_entry.id   AF-A0A9D2IWJ9-F1
#
_cell.length_a   1.000
_cell.length_b   1.000
_cell.length_c   1.000
_cell.angle_alpha   90.00
_cell.angle_beta   90.00
_cell.angle_gamma   90.00
#
_symmetry.space_group_name_H-M   'P 1'
#
loop_
_entity.id
_entity.type
_entity.pdbx_description
1 polymer ?
#
loop_
_entity_poly.entity_id
_entity_poly.type
_entity_poly.pdbx_seq_one_letter_code
_entity_poly.pdbx_strand_id
1 'polypeptide(L)'
;MKRLILLLPLLAALLFPAPPLAASAADGRYAVCEQDVWFYAGASEEERLFLIPDTYYVRVLEEGEVYSTVEYLVDDLPYKKLLGYCRTDQLLFVDFIPVRPYLRKQITVTYTLPEAGDLGDDAFTSVERTFVYYGDRYESGQLYLYVLLDGTFGYIPADAPPEYEHNTDYLAATSGDGETDQTPAAESPVSATQIVVICLACGAAVAITIILMRGKRRQTDEPQDF
;
A
#
# COMPACT_ATOMS: atom_id res chain seq x y z
N MET A 1 -14.03 -53.65 9.91
CA MET A 1 -14.22 -52.40 10.69
C MET A 1 -12.89 -51.94 11.32
N LYS A 2 -11.87 -51.61 10.51
CA LYS A 2 -10.52 -51.21 10.99
C LYS A 2 -9.88 -50.04 10.21
N ARG A 3 -10.61 -49.46 9.22
CA ARG A 3 -10.10 -48.38 8.36
C ARG A 3 -10.47 -46.97 8.83
N LEU A 4 -11.26 -46.83 9.90
CA LEU A 4 -11.76 -45.53 10.37
C LEU A 4 -10.92 -44.89 11.50
N ILE A 5 -9.88 -45.57 12.01
CA ILE A 5 -9.12 -45.11 13.18
C ILE A 5 -7.87 -44.29 12.77
N LEU A 6 -7.49 -44.29 11.49
CA LEU A 6 -6.24 -43.67 11.02
C LEU A 6 -6.37 -42.22 10.50
N LEU A 7 -7.58 -41.66 10.46
CA LEU A 7 -7.83 -40.28 10.00
C LEU A 7 -7.89 -39.24 11.12
N LEU A 8 -7.90 -39.66 12.39
CA LEU A 8 -8.04 -38.78 13.54
C LEU A 8 -6.82 -37.87 13.82
N PRO A 9 -5.55 -38.27 13.60
CA PRO A 9 -4.42 -37.40 13.94
C PRO A 9 -4.15 -36.32 12.88
N LEU A 10 -4.61 -36.49 11.64
CA LEU A 10 -4.43 -35.50 10.56
C LEU A 10 -5.42 -34.33 10.68
N LEU A 11 -6.63 -34.59 11.19
CA LEU A 11 -7.63 -33.56 11.42
C LEU A 11 -7.32 -32.70 12.66
N ALA A 12 -6.59 -33.25 13.63
CA ALA A 12 -6.15 -32.52 14.83
C ALA A 12 -5.09 -31.45 14.51
N ALA A 13 -4.26 -31.64 13.48
CA ALA A 13 -3.24 -30.67 13.07
C ALA A 13 -3.81 -29.45 12.32
N LEU A 14 -5.02 -29.56 11.77
CA LEU A 14 -5.75 -28.46 11.12
C LEU A 14 -6.56 -27.60 12.11
N LEU A 15 -6.67 -28.03 13.37
CA LEU A 15 -7.42 -27.33 14.42
C LEU A 15 -6.53 -26.46 15.33
N PHE A 16 -5.21 -26.47 15.12
CA PHE A 16 -4.31 -25.53 15.80
C PHE A 16 -4.14 -24.29 14.93
N PRO A 17 -4.65 -23.11 15.36
CA PRO A 17 -4.32 -21.87 14.70
C PRO A 17 -2.80 -21.70 14.74
N ALA A 18 -2.19 -21.44 13.59
CA ALA A 18 -0.80 -21.01 13.55
C ALA A 18 -0.64 -19.82 14.52
N PRO A 19 0.43 -19.78 15.33
CA PRO A 19 0.69 -18.59 16.14
C PRO A 19 0.71 -17.40 15.18
N PRO A 20 -0.02 -16.30 15.48
CA PRO A 20 0.01 -15.14 14.61
C PRO A 20 1.47 -14.72 14.47
N LEU A 21 1.93 -14.64 13.21
CA LEU A 21 3.17 -13.94 12.93
C LEU A 21 2.96 -12.53 13.51
N ALA A 22 3.81 -12.14 14.45
CA ALA A 22 3.75 -10.79 15.01
C ALA A 22 4.08 -9.83 13.87
N ALA A 23 3.05 -9.32 13.19
CA ALA A 23 3.17 -8.14 12.37
C ALA A 23 3.56 -7.02 13.32
N SER A 24 4.81 -6.54 13.21
CA SER A 24 5.25 -5.31 13.84
C SER A 24 4.57 -4.13 13.14
N ALA A 25 3.26 -4.00 13.32
CA ALA A 25 2.45 -2.89 12.86
C ALA A 25 2.33 -1.86 14.00
N ALA A 26 3.47 -1.40 14.52
CA ALA A 26 3.48 -0.42 15.61
C ALA A 26 3.68 1.02 15.10
N ASP A 27 4.34 1.24 13.96
CA ASP A 27 4.47 2.57 13.36
C ASP A 27 4.49 2.42 11.82
N GLY A 28 3.63 3.17 11.13
CA GLY A 28 3.52 3.09 9.67
C GLY A 28 4.80 3.59 8.98
N ARG A 29 5.27 2.90 7.95
CA ARG A 29 6.40 3.35 7.12
C ARG A 29 5.94 4.47 6.18
N TYR A 30 6.78 5.48 5.98
CA TYR A 30 6.50 6.59 5.10
C TYR A 30 7.50 6.65 3.94
N ALA A 31 7.08 7.28 2.85
CA ALA A 31 7.96 7.65 1.75
C ALA A 31 7.65 9.08 1.31
N VAL A 32 8.70 9.83 0.99
CA VAL A 32 8.63 11.16 0.41
C VAL A 32 8.30 11.01 -1.08
N CYS A 33 7.35 11.81 -1.53
CA CYS A 33 7.04 12.04 -2.93
C CYS A 33 7.83 13.27 -3.38
N GLU A 34 8.90 13.06 -4.14
CA GLU A 34 9.64 14.18 -4.74
C GLU A 34 8.89 14.67 -6.00
N GLN A 35 9.58 14.87 -7.11
CA GLN A 35 8.97 15.32 -8.35
C GLN A 35 8.32 14.16 -9.11
N ASP A 36 7.24 14.45 -9.83
CA ASP A 36 6.60 13.53 -10.78
C ASP A 36 6.09 12.19 -10.19
N VAL A 37 5.77 12.15 -8.90
CA VAL A 37 5.21 10.96 -8.25
C VAL A 37 3.71 10.89 -8.44
N TRP A 38 3.25 9.89 -9.20
CA TRP A 38 1.84 9.66 -9.45
C TRP A 38 1.18 8.85 -8.33
N PHE A 39 -0.04 9.26 -7.96
CA PHE A 39 -0.99 8.45 -7.24
C PHE A 39 -1.91 7.75 -8.25
N TYR A 40 -2.04 6.42 -8.11
CA TYR A 40 -2.82 5.58 -9.01
C TYR A 40 -3.99 4.93 -8.27
N ALA A 41 -5.13 4.78 -8.96
CA ALA A 41 -6.29 4.06 -8.43
C ALA A 41 -6.03 2.54 -8.33
N GLY A 42 -5.18 2.01 -9.20
CA GLY A 42 -4.70 0.63 -9.18
C GLY A 42 -3.27 0.53 -9.71
N ALA A 43 -2.70 -0.67 -9.70
CA ALA A 43 -1.30 -0.93 -10.02
C ALA A 43 -1.04 -0.98 -11.55
N SER A 44 -1.37 0.11 -12.26
CA SER A 44 -1.29 0.21 -13.72
C SER A 44 -1.04 1.66 -14.16
N GLU A 45 -0.28 1.86 -15.24
CA GLU A 45 0.00 3.20 -15.78
C GLU A 45 -1.24 3.90 -16.34
N GLU A 46 -2.27 3.14 -16.72
CA GLU A 46 -3.54 3.66 -17.22
C GLU A 46 -4.43 4.23 -16.11
N GLU A 47 -4.15 3.90 -14.84
CA GLU A 47 -4.97 4.26 -13.67
C GLU A 47 -4.42 5.46 -12.88
N ARG A 48 -3.59 6.29 -13.51
CA ARG A 48 -3.11 7.56 -12.94
C ARG A 48 -4.27 8.44 -12.53
N LEU A 49 -4.23 8.99 -11.32
CA LEU A 49 -5.21 9.98 -10.85
C LEU A 49 -4.62 11.39 -10.87
N PHE A 50 -3.55 11.61 -10.10
CA PHE A 50 -2.90 12.91 -9.93
C PHE A 50 -1.44 12.73 -9.50
N LEU A 51 -0.64 13.76 -9.71
CA LEU A 51 0.69 13.93 -9.12
C LEU A 51 0.54 14.40 -7.67
N ILE A 52 1.20 13.71 -6.77
CA ILE A 52 1.21 14.06 -5.36
C ILE A 52 2.05 15.34 -5.21
N PRO A 53 1.58 16.36 -4.46
CA PRO A 53 2.36 17.54 -4.12
C PRO A 53 3.76 17.16 -3.65
N ASP A 54 4.75 17.70 -4.34
CA ASP A 54 6.16 17.41 -4.08
C ASP A 54 6.54 17.71 -2.63
N THR A 55 7.55 16.99 -2.14
CA THR A 55 8.08 17.01 -0.77
C THR A 55 7.16 16.45 0.32
N TYR A 56 5.89 16.16 0.01
CA TYR A 56 4.98 15.51 0.95
C TYR A 56 5.08 13.99 0.89
N TYR A 57 4.36 13.31 1.77
CA TYR A 57 4.53 11.89 2.03
C TYR A 57 3.29 11.09 1.68
N VAL A 58 3.53 9.82 1.38
CA VAL A 58 2.55 8.74 1.47
C VAL A 58 2.89 7.84 2.63
N ARG A 59 1.86 7.22 3.21
CA ARG A 59 2.06 6.12 4.15
C ARG A 59 2.08 4.82 3.37
N VAL A 60 3.18 4.09 3.41
CA VAL A 60 3.34 2.83 2.69
C VAL A 60 2.69 1.72 3.51
N LEU A 61 1.72 1.04 2.90
CA LEU A 61 1.05 -0.13 3.47
C LEU A 61 1.79 -1.42 3.15
N GLU A 62 2.22 -1.56 1.90
CA GLU A 62 2.95 -2.71 1.40
C GLU A 62 3.92 -2.25 0.31
N GLU A 63 5.20 -2.57 0.47
CA GLU A 63 6.22 -2.34 -0.55
C GLU A 63 6.15 -3.47 -1.58
N GLY A 64 5.85 -3.13 -2.83
CA GLY A 64 5.84 -4.08 -3.95
C GLY A 64 7.01 -3.84 -4.90
N GLU A 65 7.26 -4.79 -5.81
CA GLU A 65 8.38 -4.70 -6.76
C GLU A 65 8.26 -3.51 -7.71
N VAL A 66 7.07 -3.30 -8.29
CA VAL A 66 6.81 -2.22 -9.25
C VAL A 66 5.93 -1.13 -8.64
N TYR A 67 4.86 -1.53 -7.96
CA TYR A 67 3.93 -0.62 -7.29
C TYR A 67 3.88 -0.95 -5.81
N SER A 68 3.96 0.09 -4.98
CA SER A 68 3.70 0.01 -3.55
C SER A 68 2.26 0.42 -3.26
N THR A 69 1.60 -0.31 -2.38
CA THR A 69 0.27 0.05 -1.88
C THR A 69 0.44 1.15 -0.83
N VAL A 70 -0.30 2.24 -0.98
CA VAL A 70 -0.12 3.43 -0.16
C VAL A 70 -1.46 4.00 0.33
N GLU A 71 -1.39 4.73 1.44
CA GLU A 71 -2.42 5.67 1.84
C GLU A 71 -1.92 7.10 1.66
N TYR A 72 -2.78 7.93 1.10
CA TYR A 72 -2.55 9.37 0.98
C TYR A 72 -3.60 10.14 1.76
N LEU A 73 -3.14 11.15 2.50
CA LEU A 73 -3.94 11.95 3.41
C LEU A 73 -4.59 11.14 4.56
N VAL A 74 -5.50 11.78 5.30
CA VAL A 74 -6.18 11.21 6.46
C VAL A 74 -7.69 11.47 6.42
N ASP A 75 -8.45 10.66 7.15
CA ASP A 75 -9.88 10.86 7.35
C ASP A 75 -10.13 11.83 8.51
N ASP A 76 -10.18 13.13 8.18
CA ASP A 76 -10.66 14.16 9.09
C ASP A 76 -11.30 15.32 8.33
N LEU A 77 -12.53 15.68 8.65
CA LEU A 77 -13.26 16.69 7.87
C LEU A 77 -12.46 18.01 7.77
N PRO A 78 -12.35 18.61 6.55
CA PRO A 78 -13.00 18.23 5.29
C PRO A 78 -12.24 17.20 4.43
N TYR A 79 -11.10 16.71 4.90
CA TYR A 79 -10.23 15.78 4.21
C TYR A 79 -10.74 14.33 4.27
N LYS A 80 -10.28 13.52 3.31
CA LYS A 80 -10.62 12.11 3.17
C LYS A 80 -9.38 11.35 2.74
N LYS A 81 -9.13 10.22 3.38
CA LYS A 81 -8.03 9.35 3.00
C LYS A 81 -8.30 8.68 1.65
N LEU A 82 -7.25 8.54 0.85
CA LEU A 82 -7.22 7.71 -0.34
C LEU A 82 -6.35 6.48 -0.13
N LEU A 83 -6.83 5.34 -0.62
CA LEU A 83 -6.05 4.12 -0.78
C LEU A 83 -5.76 3.94 -2.26
N GLY A 84 -4.53 3.60 -2.59
CA GLY A 84 -4.10 3.46 -3.98
C GLY A 84 -2.66 2.99 -4.07
N TYR A 85 -2.00 3.36 -5.16
CA TYR A 85 -0.67 2.89 -5.49
C TYR A 85 0.24 4.05 -5.90
N CYS A 86 1.53 3.87 -5.66
CA CYS A 86 2.60 4.67 -6.25
C CYS A 86 3.64 3.70 -6.83
N ARG A 87 4.38 4.13 -7.85
CA ARG A 87 5.52 3.33 -8.33
C ARG A 87 6.60 3.28 -7.25
N THR A 88 7.09 2.08 -6.96
CA THR A 88 8.10 1.87 -5.91
C THR A 88 9.40 2.60 -6.21
N ASP A 89 9.81 2.66 -7.49
CA ASP A 89 11.04 3.33 -7.92
C ASP A 89 10.99 4.86 -7.86
N GLN A 90 9.81 5.45 -7.62
CA GLN A 90 9.62 6.89 -7.45
C GLN A 90 9.51 7.32 -5.98
N LEU A 91 9.52 6.37 -5.04
CA LEU A 91 9.35 6.63 -3.62
C LEU A 91 10.69 6.71 -2.90
N LEU A 92 10.92 7.82 -2.19
CA LEU A 92 12.04 7.94 -1.27
C LEU A 92 11.60 7.49 0.13
N PHE A 93 11.90 6.24 0.48
CA PHE A 93 11.54 5.67 1.78
C PHE A 93 12.31 6.32 2.93
N VAL A 94 11.61 6.59 4.03
CA VAL A 94 12.19 7.13 5.26
C VAL A 94 11.97 6.18 6.43
N ASP A 95 12.86 6.26 7.42
CA ASP A 95 12.87 5.44 8.64
C ASP A 95 12.30 6.16 9.88
N PHE A 96 11.74 7.35 9.69
CA PHE A 96 11.10 8.15 10.72
C PHE A 96 9.64 8.44 10.39
N ILE A 97 8.88 8.83 11.41
CA ILE A 97 7.49 9.30 11.26
C ILE A 97 7.53 10.81 11.03
N PRO A 98 7.09 11.32 9.87
CA PRO A 98 7.07 12.75 9.61
C PRO A 98 6.07 13.47 10.52
N VAL A 99 6.40 14.69 10.93
CA VAL A 99 5.51 15.53 11.74
C VAL A 99 4.38 16.09 10.89
N ARG A 100 4.67 16.44 9.62
CA ARG A 100 3.71 16.97 8.65
C ARG A 100 3.68 16.11 7.36
N PRO A 101 3.16 14.87 7.41
CA PRO A 101 3.18 13.97 6.26
C PRO A 101 2.43 14.51 5.05
N TYR A 102 1.33 15.24 5.25
CA TYR A 102 0.38 15.55 4.19
C TYR A 102 0.18 17.06 4.01
N LEU A 103 0.05 17.48 2.76
CA LEU A 103 -0.40 18.83 2.43
C LEU A 103 -1.90 18.94 2.73
N ARG A 104 -2.24 19.72 3.74
CA ARG A 104 -3.64 20.03 4.07
C ARG A 104 -4.03 21.36 3.45
N LYS A 105 -4.46 21.33 2.18
CA LYS A 105 -4.81 22.54 1.45
C LYS A 105 -6.25 22.53 0.98
N GLN A 106 -6.91 23.68 1.14
CA GLN A 106 -8.18 24.00 0.50
C GLN A 106 -7.97 25.12 -0.51
N ILE A 107 -8.71 25.07 -1.61
CA ILE A 107 -8.70 26.08 -2.67
C ILE A 107 -10.11 26.60 -2.88
N THR A 108 -10.27 27.91 -3.03
CA THR A 108 -11.57 28.53 -3.34
C THR A 108 -11.59 28.95 -4.79
N VAL A 109 -12.63 28.53 -5.51
CA VAL A 109 -12.86 28.85 -6.91
C VAL A 109 -14.16 29.64 -7.03
N THR A 110 -14.09 30.74 -7.77
CA THR A 110 -15.23 31.58 -8.10
C THR A 110 -15.72 31.22 -9.49
N TYR A 111 -16.95 30.72 -9.58
CA TYR A 111 -17.63 30.49 -10.85
C TYR A 111 -18.49 31.69 -11.17
N THR A 112 -18.29 32.31 -12.32
CA THR A 112 -19.06 33.46 -12.76
C THR A 112 -19.80 33.12 -14.05
N LEU A 113 -21.10 33.41 -14.10
CA LEU A 113 -21.90 33.29 -15.32
C LEU A 113 -21.41 34.29 -16.37
N PRO A 114 -21.47 33.96 -17.67
CA PRO A 114 -21.23 34.93 -18.74
C PRO A 114 -22.16 36.14 -18.57
N GLU A 115 -21.67 37.35 -18.89
CA GLU A 115 -22.32 38.65 -18.66
C GLU A 115 -23.84 38.56 -18.48
N ALA A 116 -24.29 38.65 -17.23
CA ALA A 116 -25.66 39.08 -17.00
C ALA A 116 -25.70 40.54 -17.43
N GLY A 117 -26.57 40.89 -18.38
CA GLY A 117 -26.78 42.29 -18.75
C GLY A 117 -27.17 43.17 -17.56
N ASP A 118 -27.54 44.42 -17.81
CA ASP A 118 -27.70 45.51 -16.82
C ASP A 118 -28.59 45.27 -15.56
N LEU A 119 -29.22 44.11 -15.41
CA LEU A 119 -30.06 43.73 -14.28
C LEU A 119 -29.37 42.83 -13.23
N GLY A 120 -28.20 42.24 -13.53
CA GLY A 120 -27.49 41.34 -12.62
C GLY A 120 -26.39 42.04 -11.82
N ASP A 121 -26.29 41.74 -10.53
CA ASP A 121 -25.11 42.07 -9.71
C ASP A 121 -24.27 40.80 -9.43
N ASP A 122 -23.05 40.99 -8.93
CA ASP A 122 -22.08 39.91 -8.67
C ASP A 122 -22.62 38.83 -7.72
N ALA A 123 -23.58 39.15 -6.86
CA ALA A 123 -24.17 38.18 -5.93
C ALA A 123 -25.09 37.16 -6.62
N PHE A 124 -25.61 37.48 -7.81
CA PHE A 124 -26.43 36.57 -8.62
C PHE A 124 -25.66 35.93 -9.78
N THR A 125 -24.50 36.48 -10.14
CA THR A 125 -23.70 35.99 -11.27
C THR A 125 -22.49 35.19 -10.83
N SER A 126 -22.04 35.30 -9.58
CA SER A 126 -20.88 34.59 -9.08
C SER A 126 -21.22 33.67 -7.90
N VAL A 127 -20.50 32.55 -7.81
CA VAL A 127 -20.57 31.64 -6.68
C VAL A 127 -19.19 31.11 -6.33
N GLU A 128 -18.83 31.22 -5.06
CA GLU A 128 -17.61 30.62 -4.54
C GLU A 128 -17.85 29.19 -4.06
N ARG A 129 -16.88 28.32 -4.34
CA ARG A 129 -16.82 26.96 -3.85
C ARG A 129 -15.42 26.66 -3.34
N THR A 130 -15.35 26.10 -2.14
CA THR A 130 -14.09 25.67 -1.54
C THR A 130 -13.95 24.15 -1.69
N PHE A 131 -12.81 23.74 -2.21
CA PHE A 131 -12.46 22.35 -2.49
C PHE A 131 -11.25 21.95 -1.66
N VAL A 132 -11.18 20.68 -1.27
CA VAL A 132 -9.94 20.11 -0.71
C VAL A 132 -9.05 19.67 -1.87
N TYR A 133 -7.80 20.13 -1.89
CA TYR A 133 -6.82 19.86 -2.93
C TYR A 133 -6.00 18.61 -2.60
N TYR A 134 -5.81 17.72 -3.59
CA TYR A 134 -5.03 16.49 -3.46
C TYR A 134 -3.79 16.45 -4.35
N GLY A 135 -3.83 17.13 -5.50
CA GLY A 135 -2.74 17.10 -6.46
C GLY A 135 -3.17 17.58 -7.83
N ASP A 136 -2.25 17.54 -8.77
CA ASP A 136 -2.40 18.06 -10.12
C ASP A 136 -2.36 16.96 -11.19
N ARG A 137 -2.91 17.26 -12.36
CA ARG A 137 -2.85 16.40 -13.54
C ARG A 137 -2.80 17.26 -14.78
N TYR A 138 -1.87 16.96 -15.68
CA TYR A 138 -1.84 17.53 -17.01
C TYR A 138 -2.42 16.56 -18.03
N GLU A 139 -3.42 17.00 -18.78
CA GLU A 139 -4.04 16.23 -19.84
C GLU A 139 -4.12 17.10 -21.10
N SER A 140 -3.45 16.69 -22.19
CA SER A 140 -3.40 17.45 -23.45
C SER A 140 -2.97 18.92 -23.29
N GLY A 141 -2.07 19.20 -22.34
CA GLY A 141 -1.55 20.55 -22.05
C GLY A 141 -2.44 21.40 -21.14
N GLN A 142 -3.62 20.90 -20.74
CA GLN A 142 -4.46 21.56 -19.74
C GLN A 142 -4.15 21.02 -18.34
N LEU A 143 -3.98 21.93 -17.38
CA LEU A 143 -3.88 21.60 -15.96
C LEU A 143 -5.28 21.36 -15.37
N TYR A 144 -5.39 20.27 -14.62
CA TYR A 144 -6.52 19.92 -13.78
C TYR A 144 -6.06 19.70 -12.35
N LEU A 145 -6.83 20.20 -11.38
CA LEU A 145 -6.61 19.94 -9.97
C LEU A 145 -7.54 18.81 -9.54
N TYR A 146 -6.97 17.75 -8.96
CA TYR A 146 -7.75 16.68 -8.34
C TYR A 146 -8.21 17.14 -6.95
N VAL A 147 -9.52 17.14 -6.77
CA VAL A 147 -10.17 17.79 -5.63
C VAL A 147 -11.29 16.95 -5.04
N LEU A 148 -11.62 17.23 -3.78
CA LEU A 148 -12.78 16.71 -3.08
C LEU A 148 -13.75 17.85 -2.75
N LEU A 149 -15.03 17.66 -3.08
CA LEU A 149 -16.15 18.50 -2.65
C LEU A 149 -17.30 17.59 -2.19
N ASP A 150 -17.83 17.83 -0.99
CA ASP A 150 -19.00 17.13 -0.45
C ASP A 150 -18.91 15.59 -0.58
N GLY A 151 -17.74 15.02 -0.30
CA GLY A 151 -17.50 13.57 -0.36
C GLY A 151 -17.25 13.00 -1.75
N THR A 152 -17.32 13.83 -2.79
CA THR A 152 -17.11 13.45 -4.20
C THR A 152 -15.77 13.95 -4.71
N PHE A 153 -14.98 13.03 -5.27
CA PHE A 153 -13.73 13.38 -5.95
C PHE A 153 -13.97 13.75 -7.41
N GLY A 154 -13.18 14.68 -7.92
CA GLY A 154 -13.25 15.10 -9.31
C GLY A 154 -12.07 15.97 -9.71
N TYR A 155 -12.19 16.56 -10.90
CA TYR A 155 -11.19 17.45 -11.47
C TYR A 155 -11.80 18.82 -11.75
N ILE A 156 -11.04 19.87 -11.49
CA ILE A 156 -11.36 21.22 -11.93
C ILE A 156 -10.22 21.75 -12.81
N PRO A 157 -10.52 22.40 -13.95
CA PRO A 157 -9.48 23.04 -14.75
C PRO A 157 -8.88 24.23 -13.96
N ALA A 158 -7.58 24.47 -14.14
CA ALA A 158 -6.89 25.61 -13.55
C ALA A 158 -5.84 26.16 -14.51
N ASP A 159 -5.53 27.45 -14.38
CA ASP A 159 -4.51 28.11 -15.20
C ASP A 159 -3.09 27.90 -14.65
N ALA A 160 -2.98 27.69 -13.33
CA ALA A 160 -1.71 27.50 -12.63
C ALA A 160 -1.89 26.55 -11.42
N PRO A 161 -0.83 25.82 -11.02
CA PRO A 161 -0.88 25.00 -9.82
C PRO A 161 -1.02 25.87 -8.57
N PRO A 162 -1.71 25.41 -7.51
CA PRO A 162 -1.81 26.16 -6.27
C PRO A 162 -0.45 26.30 -5.59
N GLU A 163 -0.13 27.49 -5.10
CA GLU A 163 1.09 27.69 -4.29
C GLU A 163 0.96 27.04 -2.92
N TYR A 164 2.00 26.37 -2.44
CA TYR A 164 2.06 25.81 -1.09
C TYR A 164 3.49 25.80 -0.56
N GLU A 165 3.61 25.72 0.77
CA GLU A 165 4.89 25.54 1.42
C GLU A 165 5.37 24.09 1.24
N HIS A 166 6.59 23.92 0.75
CA HIS A 166 7.22 22.60 0.66
C HIS A 166 7.60 22.08 2.06
N ASN A 167 7.47 20.78 2.26
CA ASN A 167 7.93 20.11 3.47
C ASN A 167 9.46 19.92 3.40
N THR A 168 10.16 20.12 4.52
CA THR A 168 11.62 19.98 4.62
C THR A 168 12.06 18.94 5.66
N ASP A 169 11.12 18.23 6.27
CA ASP A 169 11.36 17.28 7.37
C ASP A 169 12.37 16.17 6.96
N TYR A 170 12.34 15.74 5.69
CA TYR A 170 13.22 14.69 5.16
C TYR A 170 14.67 15.14 4.93
N LEU A 171 14.91 16.44 4.80
CA LEU A 171 16.25 17.00 4.62
C LEU A 171 17.05 16.96 5.93
N ALA A 172 16.38 17.17 7.07
CA ALA A 172 17.02 17.14 8.37
C ALA A 172 17.44 15.72 8.77
N ALA A 173 16.63 14.71 8.42
CA ALA A 173 16.92 13.31 8.70
C ALA A 173 18.11 12.76 7.88
N THR A 174 18.29 13.23 6.65
CA THR A 174 19.42 12.84 5.77
C THR A 174 20.73 13.56 6.08
N SER A 175 20.69 14.63 6.90
CA SER A 175 21.85 15.44 7.30
C SER A 175 22.48 15.01 8.64
N GLY A 176 21.96 13.95 9.27
CA GLY A 176 22.57 13.37 10.46
C GLY A 176 23.84 12.62 10.08
N ASP A 177 25.00 13.11 10.55
CA ASP A 177 26.29 12.43 10.43
C ASP A 177 26.15 10.95 10.79
N GLY A 178 26.49 10.08 9.83
CA GLY A 178 26.53 8.64 10.01
C GLY A 178 27.64 8.25 10.97
N GLU A 179 27.39 8.37 12.27
CA GLU A 179 28.11 7.60 13.28
C GLU A 179 27.39 6.25 13.41
N THR A 180 27.86 5.31 12.59
CA THR A 180 27.45 3.90 12.65
C THR A 180 28.01 3.31 13.93
N ASP A 181 27.33 3.55 15.05
CA ASP A 181 27.55 2.75 16.25
C ASP A 181 26.83 1.42 16.05
N GLN A 182 27.45 0.54 15.26
CA GLN A 182 27.05 -0.85 15.13
C GLN A 182 27.32 -1.55 16.46
N THR A 183 26.38 -1.42 17.40
CA THR A 183 26.22 -2.43 18.45
C THR A 183 25.52 -3.62 17.81
N PRO A 184 26.13 -4.81 17.70
CA PRO A 184 25.43 -5.97 17.17
C PRO A 184 24.28 -6.31 18.11
N ALA A 185 23.05 -6.17 17.63
CA ALA A 185 21.91 -6.80 18.27
C ALA A 185 22.18 -8.31 18.29
N ALA A 186 22.24 -8.89 19.48
CA ALA A 186 22.45 -10.31 19.65
C ALA A 186 21.30 -11.08 18.99
N GLU A 187 21.55 -11.62 17.80
CA GLU A 187 20.73 -12.68 17.23
C GLU A 187 20.75 -13.85 18.21
N SER A 188 19.58 -14.22 18.73
CA SER A 188 19.45 -15.45 19.50
C SER A 188 19.75 -16.62 18.56
N PRO A 189 20.80 -17.43 18.80
CA PRO A 189 21.14 -18.50 17.88
C PRO A 189 20.05 -19.57 17.94
N VAL A 190 19.39 -19.81 16.81
CA VAL A 190 18.53 -20.97 16.60
C VAL A 190 19.37 -22.21 16.87
N SER A 191 19.09 -22.86 18.00
CA SER A 191 19.84 -24.03 18.46
C SER A 191 19.82 -25.13 17.40
N ALA A 192 20.97 -25.73 17.09
CA ALA A 192 21.13 -26.80 16.11
C ALA A 192 20.16 -27.99 16.32
N THR A 193 19.60 -28.13 17.53
CA THR A 193 18.53 -29.09 17.82
C THR A 193 17.21 -28.78 17.11
N GLN A 194 16.85 -27.51 16.88
CA GLN A 194 15.63 -27.14 16.12
C GLN A 194 15.75 -27.48 14.64
N ILE A 195 16.93 -27.29 14.04
CA ILE A 195 17.19 -27.67 12.64
C ILE A 195 17.10 -29.20 12.48
N VAL A 196 17.66 -29.96 13.43
CA VAL A 196 17.59 -31.43 13.43
C VAL A 196 16.14 -31.93 13.53
N VAL A 197 15.30 -31.28 14.35
CA VAL A 197 13.87 -31.64 14.49
C VAL A 197 13.09 -31.36 13.19
N ILE A 198 13.35 -30.23 12.53
CA ILE A 198 12.70 -29.89 11.25
C ILE A 198 13.13 -30.87 10.15
N CYS A 199 14.43 -31.22 10.06
CA CYS A 199 14.92 -32.19 9.08
C CYS A 199 14.36 -33.61 9.32
N LEU A 200 14.23 -34.05 10.58
CA LEU A 200 13.61 -35.33 10.93
C LEU A 200 12.11 -35.38 10.58
N ALA A 201 11.39 -34.28 10.77
CA ALA A 201 9.98 -34.18 10.40
C ALA A 201 9.76 -34.27 8.88
N CYS A 202 10.60 -33.59 8.09
CA CYS A 202 10.57 -33.67 6.63
C CYS A 202 10.94 -35.08 6.12
N GLY A 203 11.95 -35.72 6.71
CA GLY A 203 12.35 -37.09 6.34
C GLY A 203 11.26 -38.12 6.60
N ALA A 204 10.54 -38.03 7.72
CA ALA A 204 9.44 -38.92 8.04
C ALA A 204 8.25 -38.76 7.07
N ALA A 205 7.93 -37.53 6.64
CA ALA A 205 6.87 -37.27 5.66
C ALA A 205 7.19 -37.89 4.29
N VAL A 206 8.46 -37.82 3.85
CA VAL A 206 8.92 -38.43 2.58
C VAL A 206 8.94 -39.97 2.67
N ALA A 207 9.30 -40.55 3.81
CA ALA A 207 9.26 -42.00 3.99
C ALA A 207 7.81 -42.55 3.93
N ILE A 208 6.86 -41.83 4.54
CA ILE A 208 5.44 -42.21 4.55
C ILE A 208 4.84 -42.16 3.13
N THR A 209 5.17 -41.14 2.32
CA THR A 209 4.68 -41.05 0.93
C THR A 209 5.25 -42.18 0.05
N ILE A 210 6.52 -42.54 0.22
CA ILE A 210 7.15 -43.64 -0.53
C ILE A 210 6.52 -44.99 -0.16
N ILE A 211 6.21 -45.24 1.11
CA ILE A 211 5.58 -46.49 1.57
C ILE A 211 4.13 -46.59 1.05
N LEU A 212 3.37 -45.48 1.05
CA LEU A 212 2.01 -45.43 0.50
C LEU A 212 1.98 -45.65 -1.02
N MET A 213 2.98 -45.16 -1.76
CA MET A 213 3.09 -45.39 -3.20
C MET A 213 3.52 -46.83 -3.54
N ARG A 214 4.38 -47.47 -2.73
CA ARG A 214 4.79 -48.87 -2.93
C ARG A 214 3.70 -49.89 -2.58
N GLY A 215 2.78 -49.57 -1.67
CA GLY A 215 1.64 -50.43 -1.34
C GLY A 215 0.59 -50.60 -2.45
N LYS A 216 0.67 -49.81 -3.54
CA LYS A 216 -0.33 -49.80 -4.62
C LYS A 216 0.02 -50.70 -5.82
N ARG A 217 1.10 -51.49 -5.74
CA ARG A 217 1.57 -52.33 -6.86
C ARG A 217 1.74 -53.80 -6.45
N ARG A 218 0.63 -54.52 -6.32
CA ARG A 218 0.50 -55.97 -6.61
C ARG A 218 -0.94 -56.46 -6.34
N GLN A 219 -1.68 -56.71 -7.42
CA GLN A 219 -2.43 -57.96 -7.66
C GLN A 219 -3.22 -57.81 -8.97
N THR A 220 -2.68 -58.37 -10.05
CA THR A 220 -3.46 -58.85 -11.19
C THR A 220 -2.75 -60.12 -11.62
N ASP A 221 -3.17 -61.24 -11.03
CA ASP A 221 -3.01 -62.56 -11.63
C ASP A 221 -4.30 -62.85 -12.41
N GLU A 222 -4.12 -63.38 -13.62
CA GLU A 222 -5.15 -63.77 -14.61
C GLU A 222 -6.17 -64.78 -14.08
N PRO A 223 -7.25 -64.99 -14.86
CA PRO A 223 -7.50 -66.35 -15.31
C PRO A 223 -7.72 -66.49 -16.83
N GLN A 224 -7.27 -67.64 -17.35
CA GLN A 224 -7.49 -68.19 -18.69
C GLN A 224 -8.97 -68.54 -18.97
N ASP A 225 -9.38 -68.39 -20.23
CA ASP A 225 -10.26 -69.26 -21.04
C ASP A 225 -9.68 -69.14 -22.48
N PHE A 226 -9.25 -70.17 -23.22
CA PHE A 226 -9.80 -71.49 -23.55
C PHE A 226 -8.74 -72.60 -23.54
#